data_AF-J9DPC4-F1
#
_entry.id   AF-J9DPC4-F1
#
_cell.length_a   1.000
_cell.length_b   1.000
_cell.length_c   1.000
_cell.angle_alpha   90.00
_cell.angle_beta   90.00
_cell.angle_gamma   90.00
#
_symmetry.space_group_name_H-M   'P 1'
#
loop_
_entity.id
_entity.type
_entity.pdbx_description
1 polymer ?
#
loop_
_entity_poly.entity_id
_entity_poly.type
_entity_poly.pdbx_seq_one_letter_code
_entity_poly.pdbx_strand_id
1 'polypeptide(L)'
;MLIAGSLNRVKFFVPGGTERSDSYRLVVRAQNDSELFEEIIPGAPDLRNIYLQTDKTVYKPTDNVKVRALPLTTNGKLYVGSVDFALLNPDGFELIHKTRSNSKNRFLAVEFQLPDRLVFGEWKIVARPDRHKPSLILA
;
A
#
# COMPACT_ATOMS: atom_id res chain seq x y z
N MET A 1 -12.19 5.09 -38.24
CA MET A 1 -11.85 3.89 -39.03
C MET A 1 -10.72 3.17 -38.31
N LEU A 2 -11.00 2.04 -37.66
CA LEU A 2 -9.99 1.23 -36.98
C LEU A 2 -9.37 0.28 -38.02
N ILE A 3 -8.05 0.34 -38.19
CA ILE A 3 -7.33 -0.50 -39.15
C ILE A 3 -7.09 -1.87 -38.49
N ALA A 4 -7.42 -2.96 -39.20
CA ALA A 4 -7.13 -4.31 -38.72
C ALA A 4 -5.61 -4.46 -38.46
N GLY A 5 -5.24 -4.94 -37.26
CA GLY A 5 -3.84 -5.02 -36.82
C GLY A 5 -3.32 -3.79 -36.07
N SER A 6 -4.13 -2.73 -35.89
CA SER A 6 -3.77 -1.57 -35.07
C SER A 6 -3.98 -1.84 -33.57
N LEU A 7 -2.97 -1.50 -32.75
CA LEU A 7 -3.10 -1.51 -31.30
C LEU A 7 -4.03 -0.36 -30.84
N ASN A 8 -5.12 -0.71 -30.16
CA ASN A 8 -6.03 0.26 -29.55
C ASN A 8 -5.91 0.21 -28.03
N ARG A 9 -5.63 1.36 -27.41
CA ARG A 9 -5.54 1.49 -25.94
C ARG A 9 -6.76 2.21 -25.40
N VAL A 10 -7.53 1.53 -24.56
CA VAL A 10 -8.64 2.11 -23.81
C VAL A 10 -8.19 2.30 -22.35
N LYS A 11 -8.42 3.48 -21.79
CA LYS A 11 -8.21 3.77 -20.37
C LYS A 11 -9.56 4.07 -19.75
N PHE A 12 -9.87 3.41 -18.64
CA PHE A 12 -11.05 3.68 -17.84
C PHE A 12 -10.64 3.71 -16.37
N PHE A 13 -11.36 4.49 -15.58
CA PHE A 13 -11.28 4.40 -14.12
C PHE A 13 -12.24 3.31 -13.69
N VAL A 14 -11.78 2.35 -12.89
CA VAL A 14 -12.68 1.41 -12.21
C VAL A 14 -13.39 2.21 -11.12
N PRO A 15 -14.69 2.52 -11.26
CA PRO A 15 -15.44 3.18 -10.21
C PRO A 15 -15.77 2.09 -9.18
N GLY A 16 -14.81 1.77 -8.32
CA GLY A 16 -15.19 1.40 -6.97
C GLY A 16 -15.85 2.66 -6.41
N GLY A 17 -17.07 2.58 -5.90
CA GLY A 17 -17.65 3.66 -5.12
C GLY A 17 -16.76 3.99 -3.91
N THR A 18 -17.33 4.54 -2.86
CA THR A 18 -16.58 4.80 -1.61
C THR A 18 -15.99 3.54 -0.97
N GLU A 19 -16.33 2.33 -1.46
CA GLU A 19 -15.86 1.05 -0.94
C GLU A 19 -14.95 0.32 -1.95
N ARG A 20 -13.71 0.08 -1.50
CA ARG A 20 -12.65 -0.65 -2.21
C ARG A 20 -12.90 -2.16 -2.13
N SER A 21 -12.75 -2.87 -3.25
CA SER A 21 -12.66 -4.33 -3.28
C SER A 21 -11.21 -4.80 -3.45
N ASP A 22 -10.87 -5.97 -2.89
CA ASP A 22 -9.59 -6.66 -3.10
C ASP A 22 -9.48 -7.31 -4.50
N SER A 23 -10.61 -7.48 -5.18
CA SER A 23 -10.67 -8.00 -6.55
C SER A 23 -11.85 -7.42 -7.33
N TYR A 24 -11.67 -7.27 -8.63
CA TYR A 24 -12.71 -6.82 -9.55
C TYR A 24 -12.88 -7.83 -10.67
N ARG A 25 -14.12 -8.10 -11.04
CA ARG A 25 -14.46 -8.87 -12.23
C ARG A 25 -14.50 -7.91 -13.43
N LEU A 26 -13.52 -8.01 -14.32
CA LEU A 26 -13.45 -7.26 -15.56
C LEU A 26 -14.17 -8.05 -16.66
N VAL A 27 -15.20 -7.45 -17.25
CA VAL A 27 -15.91 -8.02 -18.41
C VAL A 27 -15.81 -7.03 -19.57
N VAL A 28 -15.25 -7.46 -20.69
CA VAL A 28 -15.12 -6.65 -21.91
C VAL A 28 -15.89 -7.34 -23.04
N ARG A 29 -16.74 -6.57 -23.72
CA ARG A 29 -17.54 -7.02 -24.85
C ARG A 29 -17.48 -6.00 -25.97
N ALA A 30 -17.15 -6.45 -27.17
CA ALA A 30 -17.26 -5.62 -28.37
C ALA A 30 -18.73 -5.56 -28.82
N GLN A 31 -19.14 -4.40 -29.35
CA GLN A 31 -20.50 -4.24 -29.86
C GLN A 31 -20.71 -5.18 -31.06
N ASN A 32 -21.75 -6.02 -30.98
CA ASN A 32 -22.10 -7.07 -31.94
C ASN A 32 -21.21 -8.32 -31.93
N ASP A 33 -20.39 -8.51 -30.89
CA ASP A 33 -19.67 -9.76 -30.65
C ASP A 33 -20.46 -10.68 -29.69
N SER A 34 -20.41 -11.98 -29.97
CA SER A 34 -20.95 -13.04 -29.11
C SER A 34 -19.95 -13.48 -28.04
N GLU A 35 -18.65 -13.28 -28.27
CA GLU A 35 -17.62 -13.62 -27.30
C GLU A 35 -17.43 -12.49 -26.28
N LEU A 36 -17.13 -12.87 -25.05
CA LEU A 36 -16.79 -11.96 -23.97
C LEU A 36 -15.41 -12.31 -23.43
N PHE A 37 -14.65 -11.28 -23.13
CA PHE A 37 -13.43 -11.42 -22.35
C PHE A 37 -13.77 -11.19 -20.88
N GLU A 38 -13.35 -12.12 -20.03
CA GLU A 38 -13.58 -12.05 -18.59
C GLU A 38 -12.30 -12.38 -17.83
N GLU A 39 -11.95 -11.55 -16.86
CA GLU A 39 -10.81 -11.76 -15.98
C GLU A 39 -11.09 -11.21 -14.58
N ILE A 40 -10.51 -11.85 -13.56
CA ILE A 40 -10.47 -11.29 -12.20
C ILE A 40 -9.16 -10.54 -12.04
N ILE A 41 -9.25 -9.23 -11.83
CA ILE A 41 -8.09 -8.38 -11.61
C ILE A 41 -7.98 -7.98 -10.14
N PRO A 42 -6.76 -7.93 -9.56
CA PRO A 42 -6.59 -7.52 -8.18
C PRO A 42 -6.91 -6.03 -8.01
N GLY A 43 -7.62 -5.71 -6.93
CA GLY A 43 -7.83 -4.36 -6.50
C GLY A 43 -6.66 -3.85 -5.66
N ALA A 44 -6.14 -2.68 -5.99
CA ALA A 44 -5.11 -2.00 -5.21
C ALA A 44 -5.52 -0.55 -4.95
N PRO A 45 -5.14 0.03 -3.79
CA PRO A 45 -5.33 1.45 -3.58
C PRO A 45 -4.45 2.24 -4.57
N ASP A 46 -4.83 3.47 -4.88
CA ASP A 46 -3.99 4.39 -5.65
C ASP A 46 -2.81 4.88 -4.79
N LEU A 47 -1.91 3.96 -4.44
CA LEU A 47 -0.65 4.21 -3.75
C LEU A 47 0.47 3.72 -4.65
N ARG A 48 1.27 4.66 -5.13
CA ARG A 48 2.38 4.40 -6.04
C ARG A 48 3.67 4.13 -5.29
N ASN A 49 4.06 5.04 -4.40
CA ASN A 49 5.32 4.98 -3.65
C ASN A 49 5.13 5.43 -2.21
N ILE A 50 5.92 4.86 -1.29
CA ILE A 50 6.10 5.37 0.07
C ILE A 50 7.58 5.66 0.26
N TYR A 51 7.94 6.94 0.40
CA TYR A 51 9.32 7.32 0.75
C TYR A 51 9.48 7.31 2.26
N LEU A 52 10.50 6.61 2.77
CA LEU A 52 10.80 6.50 4.19
C LEU A 52 12.09 7.26 4.51
N GLN A 53 12.07 8.01 5.61
CA GLN A 53 13.25 8.63 6.19
C GLN A 53 13.27 8.36 7.69
N THR A 54 14.40 7.90 8.19
CA THR A 54 14.66 7.75 9.62
C THR A 54 15.43 8.96 10.17
N ASP A 55 15.37 9.19 11.48
CA ASP A 55 16.15 10.24 12.13
C ASP A 55 17.64 9.92 12.25
N LYS A 56 18.01 8.63 12.24
CA LYS A 56 19.38 8.12 12.29
C LYS A 56 19.53 6.87 11.42
N THR A 57 20.76 6.48 11.13
CA THR A 57 21.08 5.23 10.42
C THR A 57 21.55 4.12 11.36
N VAL A 58 21.97 4.46 12.57
CA VAL A 58 22.45 3.53 13.60
C VAL A 58 21.74 3.82 14.92
N TYR A 59 21.27 2.78 15.58
CA TYR A 59 20.50 2.84 16.81
C TYR A 59 21.06 1.89 17.86
N LYS A 60 20.85 2.23 19.12
CA LYS A 60 21.20 1.42 20.29
C LYS A 60 19.95 0.77 20.88
N PRO A 61 20.10 -0.27 21.72
CA PRO A 61 18.99 -0.75 22.52
C PRO A 61 18.31 0.40 23.27
N THR A 62 17.00 0.32 23.45
CA THR A 62 16.16 1.39 24.05
C THR A 62 16.03 2.70 23.26
N ASP A 63 16.71 2.86 22.12
CA ASP A 63 16.45 4.01 21.26
C ASP A 63 15.03 3.93 20.68
N ASN A 64 14.48 5.11 20.36
CA ASN A 64 13.26 5.24 19.61
C ASN A 64 13.58 5.61 18.16
N VAL A 65 13.25 4.72 17.22
CA VAL A 65 13.42 4.93 15.79
C VAL A 65 12.29 5.82 15.28
N LYS A 66 12.62 7.05 14.88
CA LYS A 66 11.63 8.01 14.35
C LYS A 66 11.63 7.96 12.84
N VAL A 67 10.46 7.70 12.27
CA VAL A 67 10.25 7.53 10.84
C VAL A 67 9.30 8.59 10.31
N ARG A 68 9.67 9.24 9.21
CA ARG A 68 8.76 10.03 8.37
C ARG A 68 8.49 9.27 7.10
N ALA A 69 7.22 9.11 6.78
CA ALA A 69 6.79 8.50 5.53
C ALA A 69 6.02 9.51 4.67
N LEU A 70 6.35 9.54 3.37
CA LEU A 70 5.63 10.30 2.35
C LEU A 70 4.97 9.33 1.37
N PRO A 71 3.71 8.97 1.60
CA PRO A 71 2.96 8.12 0.69
C PRO A 71 2.34 8.96 -0.44
N LEU A 72 2.61 8.59 -1.69
CA LEU A 72 2.14 9.31 -2.89
C LEU A 72 1.28 8.40 -3.79
N THR A 73 0.22 8.98 -4.32
CA THR A 73 -0.65 8.36 -5.34
C THR A 73 0.03 8.36 -6.72
N THR A 74 -0.61 7.72 -7.71
CA THR A 74 -0.09 7.67 -9.09
C THR A 74 0.03 9.06 -9.73
N ASN A 75 -0.86 9.98 -9.36
CA ASN A 75 -0.83 11.38 -9.83
C ASN A 75 0.04 12.31 -8.96
N GLY A 76 0.81 11.77 -8.01
CA GLY A 76 1.74 12.53 -7.17
C GLY A 76 1.08 13.32 -6.03
N LYS A 77 -0.22 13.12 -5.77
CA LYS A 77 -0.90 13.67 -4.59
C LYS A 77 -0.56 12.84 -3.35
N LEU A 78 -0.82 13.42 -2.17
CA LEU A 78 -0.71 12.70 -0.91
C LEU A 78 -1.75 11.57 -0.87
N TYR A 79 -1.30 10.36 -0.57
CA TYR A 79 -2.18 9.26 -0.28
C TYR A 79 -2.81 9.45 1.11
N VAL A 80 -4.13 9.34 1.18
CA VAL A 80 -4.94 9.60 2.40
C VAL A 80 -5.37 8.33 3.13
N GLY A 81 -5.24 7.16 2.49
CA GLY A 81 -5.57 5.89 3.12
C GLY A 81 -4.57 5.49 4.20
N SER A 82 -4.93 4.44 4.94
CA SER A 82 -4.07 3.85 5.96
C SER A 82 -2.84 3.16 5.35
N VAL A 83 -1.71 3.26 6.03
CA VAL A 83 -0.44 2.60 5.75
C VAL A 83 -0.03 1.85 7.01
N ASP A 84 0.28 0.57 6.83
CA ASP A 84 0.86 -0.29 7.85
C ASP A 84 2.38 -0.18 7.81
N PHE A 85 2.98 -0.11 8.98
CA PHE A 85 4.41 -0.08 9.18
C PHE A 85 4.83 -1.24 10.08
N ALA A 86 5.87 -1.95 9.67
CA ALA A 86 6.44 -3.07 10.38
C ALA A 86 7.94 -2.84 10.57
N LEU A 87 8.43 -3.09 11.79
CA LEU A 87 9.85 -3.16 12.09
C LEU A 87 10.30 -4.62 12.13
N LEU A 88 11.24 -4.95 11.25
CA LEU A 88 11.80 -6.29 11.11
C LEU A 88 13.21 -6.32 11.70
N ASN A 89 13.50 -7.37 12.47
CA ASN A 89 14.85 -7.66 12.94
C ASN A 89 15.74 -8.20 11.79
N PRO A 90 17.05 -8.41 12.02
CA PRO A 90 17.98 -8.88 10.99
C PRO A 90 17.62 -10.26 10.42
N ASP A 91 16.94 -11.11 11.20
CA ASP A 91 16.48 -12.44 10.79
C ASP A 91 15.17 -12.38 9.96
N GLY A 92 14.57 -11.20 9.81
CA GLY A 92 13.34 -10.99 9.04
C GLY A 92 12.03 -11.13 9.82
N PHE A 93 12.08 -11.28 11.14
CA PHE A 93 10.88 -11.33 11.98
C PHE A 93 10.29 -9.94 12.23
N GLU A 94 9.00 -9.79 11.97
CA GLU A 94 8.21 -8.60 12.33
C GLU A 94 8.01 -8.56 13.85
N LEU A 95 8.56 -7.54 14.49
CA LEU A 95 8.49 -7.37 15.96
C LEU A 95 7.42 -6.36 16.39
N ILE A 96 7.24 -5.30 15.60
CA ILE A 96 6.34 -4.21 15.94
C ILE A 96 5.55 -3.81 14.70
N HIS A 97 4.24 -3.74 14.86
CA HIS A 97 3.28 -3.36 13.83
C HIS A 97 2.53 -2.08 14.22
N LYS A 98 2.40 -1.12 13.30
CA LYS A 98 1.63 0.13 13.52
C LYS A 98 0.93 0.58 12.24
N THR A 99 -0.35 0.96 12.35
CA THR A 99 -1.10 1.58 11.24
C THR A 99 -1.21 3.09 11.44
N ARG A 100 -1.06 3.87 10.36
CA ARG A 100 -1.27 5.32 10.33
C ARG A 100 -2.02 5.74 9.07
N SER A 101 -2.91 6.71 9.20
CA SER A 101 -3.58 7.37 8.07
C SER A 101 -3.29 8.86 8.09
N ASN A 102 -3.42 9.50 6.92
CA ASN A 102 -3.16 10.92 6.77
C ASN A 102 -4.47 11.71 6.75
N SER A 103 -4.72 12.53 7.78
CA SER A 103 -5.88 13.44 7.78
C SER A 103 -5.51 14.91 7.59
N LYS A 104 -4.27 15.33 7.92
CA LYS A 104 -3.87 16.76 7.93
C LYS A 104 -2.38 17.07 7.68
N ASN A 105 -1.48 16.08 7.73
CA ASN A 105 -0.03 16.32 7.70
C ASN A 105 0.59 15.87 6.37
N ARG A 106 1.64 16.53 5.88
CA ARG A 106 2.32 16.07 4.65
C ARG A 106 2.95 14.68 4.81
N PHE A 107 3.41 14.35 6.01
CA PHE A 107 4.11 13.11 6.33
C PHE A 107 3.37 12.33 7.42
N LEU A 108 3.43 11.00 7.33
CA LEU A 108 3.08 10.13 8.43
C LEU A 108 4.29 10.00 9.37
N ALA A 109 4.10 10.31 10.64
CA ALA A 109 5.11 10.11 11.68
C ALA A 109 4.86 8.79 12.40
N VAL A 110 5.88 7.94 12.46
CA VAL A 110 5.85 6.64 13.15
C VAL A 110 7.07 6.55 14.04
N GLU A 111 6.89 5.97 15.22
CA GLU A 111 7.94 5.78 16.20
C GLU A 111 7.97 4.32 16.64
N PHE A 112 9.15 3.70 16.65
CA PHE A 112 9.36 2.33 17.12
C PHE A 112 10.35 2.32 18.29
N GLN A 113 9.89 1.85 19.44
CA GLN A 113 10.76 1.67 20.60
C GLN A 113 11.53 0.35 20.44
N LEU A 114 12.86 0.41 20.41
CA LEU A 114 13.69 -0.78 20.37
C LEU A 114 13.75 -1.44 21.76
N PRO A 115 13.74 -2.79 21.83
CA PRO A 115 13.84 -3.50 23.09
C PRO A 115 15.25 -3.39 23.67
N ASP A 116 15.34 -3.56 25.00
CA ASP A 116 16.59 -3.51 25.76
C ASP A 116 17.56 -4.64 25.37
N ARG A 117 17.02 -5.77 24.93
CA ARG A 117 17.76 -6.91 24.37
C ARG A 117 17.34 -7.10 22.91
N LEU A 118 18.27 -6.91 21.98
CA LEU A 118 18.03 -7.01 20.55
C LEU A 118 19.16 -7.74 19.84
N VAL A 119 18.86 -8.25 18.64
CA VAL A 119 19.86 -8.83 17.73
C VAL A 119 20.54 -7.71 16.96
N PHE A 120 21.87 -7.69 16.96
CA PHE A 120 22.65 -6.72 16.19
C PHE A 120 22.62 -7.05 14.69
N GLY A 121 22.62 -6.03 13.85
CA GLY A 121 22.64 -6.18 12.40
C GLY A 121 21.76 -5.14 11.71
N GLU A 122 21.37 -5.46 10.47
CA GLU A 122 20.53 -4.59 9.65
C GLU A 122 19.05 -4.83 9.93
N TRP A 123 18.41 -3.84 10.55
CA TRP A 123 16.97 -3.83 10.75
C TRP A 123 16.28 -3.17 9.56
N LYS A 124 15.04 -3.59 9.28
CA LYS A 124 14.27 -3.07 8.13
C LYS A 124 12.94 -2.51 8.58
N ILE A 125 12.56 -1.37 8.00
CA ILE A 125 11.20 -0.84 8.12
C ILE A 125 10.48 -1.16 6.82
N VAL A 126 9.36 -1.88 6.94
CA VAL A 126 8.47 -2.17 5.81
C VAL A 126 7.24 -1.28 5.95
N ALA A 127 6.86 -0.60 4.87
CA ALA A 127 5.62 0.17 4.81
C ALA A 127 4.77 -0.34 3.64
N ARG A 128 3.49 -0.63 3.90
CA ARG A 128 2.54 -1.16 2.92
C ARG A 128 1.18 -0.51 3.09
N PRO A 129 0.39 -0.35 2.01
CA PRO A 129 -0.99 0.07 2.18
C PRO A 129 -1.73 -0.92 3.08
N ASP A 130 -2.56 -0.39 3.97
CA ASP A 130 -3.38 -1.21 4.85
C ASP A 130 -4.27 -2.13 4.01
N ARG A 131 -4.21 -3.41 4.36
CA ARG A 131 -5.10 -4.45 3.85
C ARG A 131 -6.18 -4.66 4.90
N HIS A 132 -7.07 -3.68 5.02
CA HIS A 132 -8.25 -3.82 5.84
C HIS A 132 -9.01 -5.09 5.39
N LYS A 133 -8.88 -6.17 6.15
CA LYS A 133 -9.89 -7.23 6.15
C LYS A 133 -10.98 -6.72 7.08
N PRO A 134 -12.20 -6.42 6.63
CA PRO A 134 -13.29 -6.25 7.57
C PRO A 134 -13.34 -7.54 8.40
N SER A 135 -13.11 -7.42 9.71
CA SER A 135 -13.39 -8.49 10.64
C SER A 135 -14.87 -8.82 10.46
N LEU A 136 -15.16 -10.00 9.93
CA LEU A 136 -16.50 -10.57 9.98
C LEU A 136 -16.84 -10.67 11.47
N ILE A 137 -17.58 -9.67 11.97
CA ILE A 137 -18.32 -9.81 13.20
C ILE A 137 -19.43 -10.79 12.84
N LEU A 138 -19.21 -12.06 13.15
CA LEU A 138 -20.29 -13.04 13.23
C LEU A 138 -21.17 -12.57 14.39
N ALA A 139 -22.31 -11.98 14.05
CA ALA A 139 -23.43 -11.78 14.96
C ALA A 139 -24.19 -13.10 15.12
#